data_AF-A0ABD5WI87-F1
#
_entry.id   AF-A0ABD5WI87-F1
#
_cell.length_a   1.000
_cell.length_b   1.000
_cell.length_c   1.000
_cell.angle_alpha   90.00
_cell.angle_beta   90.00
_cell.angle_gamma   90.00
#
_symmetry.space_group_name_H-M   'P 1'
#
loop_
_entity.id
_entity.type
_entity.pdbx_description
1 polymer ?
#
loop_
_entity_poly.entity_id
_entity_poly.type
_entity_poly.pdbx_seq_one_letter_code
_entity_poly.pdbx_strand_id
1 'polypeptide(L)' 'MVTATERDEMTWYQCEACGLLFDDPDDAEQHEEHCDAEDPSYLQ' A
#
# COMPACT_ATOMS: atom_id res chain seq x y z
N MET A 1 0.44 -4.90 4.86
CA MET A 1 1.91 -4.72 4.88
C MET A 1 2.29 -3.87 3.70
N VAL A 2 3.25 -2.95 3.86
CA VAL A 2 3.80 -2.15 2.76
C VAL A 2 5.05 -2.80 2.19
N THR A 3 5.16 -2.85 0.86
CA THR A 3 6.33 -3.35 0.16
C THR A 3 7.03 -2.23 -0.60
N ALA A 4 8.35 -2.17 -0.51
CA ALA A 4 9.15 -1.19 -1.23
C ALA A 4 9.44 -1.70 -2.65
N THR A 5 9.19 -0.86 -3.66
CA THR A 5 9.45 -1.16 -5.07
C THR A 5 10.18 0.00 -5.73
N GLU A 6 11.19 -0.31 -6.54
CA GLU A 6 11.96 0.70 -7.27
C GLU A 6 11.34 0.90 -8.66
N ARG A 7 10.91 2.12 -8.96
CA ARG A 7 10.29 2.48 -10.24
C ARG A 7 10.67 3.90 -10.63
N ASP A 8 11.05 4.10 -11.89
CA ASP A 8 11.48 5.42 -12.40
C ASP A 8 12.66 6.02 -11.60
N GLU A 9 13.61 5.17 -11.19
CA GLU A 9 14.77 5.56 -10.37
C GLU A 9 14.41 6.12 -8.98
N MET A 10 13.17 5.89 -8.52
CA MET A 10 12.68 6.27 -7.19
C MET A 10 12.10 5.06 -6.44
N THR A 11 12.15 5.09 -5.12
CA THR A 11 11.52 4.08 -4.26
C THR A 11 10.08 4.45 -3.99
N TRP A 12 9.18 3.52 -4.23
CA TRP A 12 7.75 3.62 -3.95
C TRP A 12 7.35 2.56 -2.93
N TYR A 13 6.36 2.87 -2.10
CA TYR A 13 5.82 1.99 -1.09
C TYR A 13 4.41 1.57 -1.49
N GLN A 14 4.22 0.30 -1.78
CA GLN A 14 2.93 -0.25 -2.18
C GLN A 14 2.24 -0.89 -0.99
N CYS A 15 1.00 -0.50 -0.70
CA CYS A 15 0.16 -1.24 0.23
C CYS A 15 -0.32 -2.54 -0.43
N GLU A 16 -0.05 -3.68 0.18
CA GLU A 16 -0.44 -4.99 -0.35
C GLU A 16 -1.95 -5.25 -0.28
N ALA A 17 -2.68 -4.52 0.57
CA ALA A 17 -4.12 -4.71 0.75
C ALA A 17 -4.95 -4.04 -0.36
N CYS A 18 -4.59 -2.82 -0.75
CA CYS A 18 -5.33 -2.03 -1.74
C CYS A 18 -4.58 -1.79 -3.06
N GLY A 19 -3.26 -2.03 -3.08
CA GLY A 19 -2.40 -1.78 -4.23
C GLY A 19 -2.02 -0.32 -4.47
N LEU A 20 -2.38 0.61 -3.57
CA LEU A 20 -1.96 2.02 -3.64
C LEU A 20 -0.45 2.16 -3.47
N LEU A 21 0.11 3.12 -4.21
CA LEU A 21 1.53 3.48 -4.18
C LEU A 21 1.71 4.82 -3.49
N PHE A 22 2.69 4.88 -2.61
CA PHE A 22 3.11 6.05 -1.85
C PHE A 22 4.57 6.36 -2.14
N ASP A 23 4.94 7.64 -2.22
CA ASP A 23 6.33 8.08 -2.40
C ASP A 23 7.09 8.18 -1.06
N ASP A 24 6.38 8.19 0.07
CA ASP A 24 6.94 8.28 1.41
C ASP A 24 6.53 7.05 2.27
N PRO A 25 7.46 6.48 3.06
CA PRO A 25 7.16 5.34 3.92
C PRO A 25 6.21 5.68 5.07
N ASP A 26 6.28 6.88 5.67
CA ASP A 26 5.40 7.27 6.77
C ASP A 26 3.94 7.37 6.30
N ASP A 27 3.70 7.92 5.11
CA ASP A 27 2.37 7.94 4.50
C ASP A 27 1.84 6.52 4.23
N ALA A 28 2.70 5.61 3.79
CA ALA A 28 2.33 4.22 3.53
C ALA A 28 2.00 3.46 4.83
N GLU A 29 2.76 3.66 5.90
CA GLU A 29 2.50 3.06 7.21
C GLU A 29 1.22 3.63 7.86
N GLN A 30 1.06 4.96 7.84
CA GLN A 30 -0.17 5.60 8.33
C GLN A 30 -1.38 5.16 7.52
N HIS A 31 -1.23 4.99 6.20
CA HIS A 31 -2.27 4.44 5.36
C HIS A 31 -2.64 3.04 5.82
N GLU A 32 -1.69 2.14 6.08
CA GLU A 32 -1.97 0.78 6.57
C GLU A 32 -2.82 0.75 7.84
N GLU A 33 -2.52 1.62 8.81
CA GLU A 33 -3.28 1.69 10.06
C GLU A 33 -4.74 2.11 9.84
N HIS A 34 -5.00 2.85 8.76
CA HIS A 34 -6.31 3.32 8.34
C HIS A 34 -6.85 2.58 7.11
N CYS A 35 -6.16 1.55 6.62
CA CYS A 35 -6.45 0.93 5.35
C CYS A 35 -7.66 0.00 5.53
N ASP A 36 -8.83 0.51 5.18
CA ASP A 36 -10.09 -0.24 5.17
C ASP A 36 -10.21 -1.09 3.89
N ALA A 37 -9.09 -1.60 3.38
CA ALA A 37 -9.09 -2.61 2.34
C ALA A 37 -9.61 -3.91 2.96
N GLU A 38 -10.92 -3.95 3.20
CA GLU A 38 -11.65 -5.18 3.36
C GLU A 38 -11.37 -5.99 2.11
N ASP A 39 -10.57 -7.04 2.27
CA ASP A 39 -10.33 -8.09 1.28
C ASP A 39 -11.64 -8.27 0.53
N PRO A 40 -11.73 -7.92 -0.77
CA PRO A 40 -13.01 -7.94 -1.45
C PRO A 40 -13.51 -9.37 -1.31
N SER A 41 -14.50 -9.54 -0.42
CA SER A 41 -15.24 -10.77 -0.23
C SER A 41 -16.05 -10.94 -1.50
N TYR A 42 -15.37 -11.22 -2.60
CA TYR A 42 -15.94 -11.54 -3.89
C TYR A 42 -16.45 -12.99 -3.89
N LEU A 43 -16.62 -13.58 -2.70
CA LEU A 43 -17.24 -14.88 -2.47
C LEU A 43 -18.28 -14.82 -1.34
N GLN A 44 -19.09 -13.76 -1.29
CA GLN A 44 -20.39 -13.80 -0.57
C GLN A 44 -21.57 -13.55 -1.48
#